data_AF-A0A9W8ABN0-F1
#
_entry.id   AF-A0A9W8ABN0-F1
#
_cell.length_a   1.000
_cell.length_b   1.000
_cell.length_c   1.000
_cell.angle_alpha   90.00
_cell.angle_beta   90.00
_cell.angle_gamma   90.00
#
_symmetry.space_group_name_H-M   'P 1'
#
loop_
_entity.id
_entity.type
_entity.pdbx_description
1 polymer ?
#
loop_
_entity_poly.entity_id
_entity_poly.type
_entity_poly.pdbx_seq_one_letter_code
_entity_poly.pdbx_strand_id
1 'polypeptide(L)'
;MAALVPSLSDLEQCIVTQFPGRTTQARRLLQYLGQPDDPSPPFLFLYGPESTGKTSLARTVLAGTSPATSTAYVNCIERYTPRLIFDHILAQFSGSNPCYETGFFNRFQCNSTQEFVTTLAREIPIAERHRTRYIVSRDLHFWYCLQS
;
A
#
# COMPACT_ATOMS: atom_id res chain seq x y z
N MET A 1 -0.43 -12.70 -20.26
CA MET A 1 -0.92 -13.75 -19.34
C MET A 1 -1.70 -13.06 -18.23
N ALA A 2 -3.02 -12.96 -18.38
CA ALA A 2 -3.88 -12.35 -17.37
C ALA A 2 -3.81 -13.21 -16.11
N ALA A 3 -3.19 -12.72 -15.05
CA ALA A 3 -3.29 -13.35 -13.75
C ALA A 3 -4.78 -13.42 -13.41
N LEU A 4 -5.30 -14.64 -13.25
CA LEU A 4 -6.64 -14.89 -12.70
C LEU A 4 -6.68 -14.21 -11.34
N VAL A 5 -7.28 -13.02 -11.27
CA VAL A 5 -7.62 -12.41 -9.99
C VAL A 5 -8.63 -13.37 -9.37
N PRO A 6 -8.34 -13.96 -8.18
CA PRO A 6 -9.26 -14.87 -7.53
C PRO A 6 -10.60 -14.15 -7.31
N SER A 7 -11.71 -14.89 -7.38
CA SER A 7 -13.01 -14.28 -7.09
C SER A 7 -12.99 -13.70 -5.67
N LEU A 8 -13.64 -12.55 -5.44
CA LEU A 8 -13.62 -11.89 -4.12
C LEU A 8 -14.11 -12.82 -3.01
N SER A 9 -15.02 -13.74 -3.34
CA SER A 9 -15.55 -14.76 -2.46
C SER A 9 -14.48 -15.75 -2.00
N ASP A 10 -13.62 -16.22 -2.91
CA ASP A 10 -12.54 -17.16 -2.58
C ASP A 10 -11.47 -16.47 -1.72
N LEU A 11 -11.15 -15.23 -2.06
CA LEU A 11 -10.21 -14.41 -1.31
C LEU A 11 -10.72 -14.14 0.12
N GLU A 12 -12.00 -13.85 0.27
CA GLU A 12 -12.63 -13.66 1.57
C GLU A 12 -12.48 -14.92 2.45
N GLN A 13 -12.74 -16.11 1.90
CA GLN A 13 -12.59 -17.36 2.64
C GLN A 13 -11.14 -17.59 3.09
N CYS A 14 -10.16 -17.32 2.23
CA CYS A 14 -8.74 -17.40 2.58
C CYS A 14 -8.35 -16.43 3.71
N ILE A 15 -8.86 -15.19 3.69
CA ILE A 15 -8.56 -14.21 4.74
C ILE A 15 -9.24 -14.58 6.06
N VAL A 16 -10.49 -15.07 6.01
CA VAL A 16 -11.25 -15.47 7.21
C VAL A 16 -10.62 -16.65 7.93
N THR A 17 -10.08 -17.62 7.17
CA THR A 17 -9.35 -18.76 7.76
C THR A 17 -8.04 -18.34 8.42
N GLN A 18 -7.33 -17.34 7.87
CA GLN A 18 -6.11 -16.80 8.46
C GLN A 18 -6.36 -15.89 9.68
N PHE A 19 -7.49 -15.19 9.74
CA PHE A 19 -7.84 -14.26 10.81
C PHE A 19 -9.23 -14.57 11.42
N PRO A 20 -9.38 -15.71 12.13
CA PRO A 20 -10.64 -16.06 12.77
C PRO A 20 -11.00 -14.99 13.81
N GLY A 21 -12.18 -14.38 13.66
CA GLY A 21 -12.63 -13.26 14.50
C GLY A 21 -12.49 -11.87 13.86
N ARG A 22 -11.96 -11.76 12.64
CA ARG A 22 -11.88 -10.50 11.88
C ARG A 22 -12.69 -10.48 10.59
N THR A 23 -13.61 -11.42 10.45
CA THR A 23 -14.40 -11.60 9.23
C THR A 23 -15.14 -10.33 8.81
N THR A 24 -15.76 -9.62 9.75
CA THR A 24 -16.51 -8.39 9.44
C THR A 24 -15.59 -7.27 8.94
N GLN A 25 -14.41 -7.10 9.54
CA GLN A 25 -13.43 -6.10 9.14
C GLN A 25 -12.79 -6.46 7.79
N ALA A 26 -12.47 -7.74 7.58
CA ALA A 26 -11.95 -8.25 6.32
C ALA A 26 -12.93 -8.02 5.17
N ARG A 27 -14.21 -8.39 5.37
CA ARG A 27 -15.27 -8.19 4.38
C ARG A 27 -15.49 -6.72 4.06
N ARG A 28 -15.55 -5.84 5.08
CA ARG A 28 -15.67 -4.39 4.84
C ARG A 28 -14.48 -3.84 4.06
N LEU A 29 -13.27 -4.27 4.39
CA LEU A 29 -12.07 -3.83 3.68
C LEU A 29 -12.09 -4.29 2.21
N LEU A 30 -12.48 -5.54 1.94
CA LEU A 30 -12.68 -6.04 0.58
C LEU A 30 -13.75 -5.24 -0.17
N GLN A 31 -14.86 -4.89 0.47
CA GLN A 31 -15.93 -4.08 -0.13
C GLN A 31 -15.47 -2.65 -0.47
N TYR A 32 -14.60 -2.05 0.34
CA TYR A 32 -14.05 -0.72 0.04
C TYR A 32 -13.00 -0.74 -1.07
N LEU A 33 -12.20 -1.81 -1.15
CA LEU A 33 -11.13 -1.91 -2.14
C LEU A 33 -11.63 -2.40 -3.50
N GLY A 34 -12.70 -3.20 -3.52
CA GLY A 34 -13.29 -3.74 -4.75
C GLY A 34 -12.29 -4.58 -5.56
N GLN A 35 -12.53 -4.63 -6.87
CA GLN A 35 -11.57 -5.14 -7.86
C GLN A 35 -10.50 -4.09 -8.19
N PRO A 36 -9.33 -4.47 -8.77
CA PRO A 36 -8.28 -3.53 -9.16
C PRO A 36 -8.73 -2.35 -10.06
N ASP A 37 -9.77 -2.60 -10.86
CA ASP A 37 -10.30 -1.63 -11.83
C ASP A 37 -11.52 -0.87 -11.27
N ASP A 38 -12.00 -1.22 -10.08
CA ASP A 38 -13.09 -0.53 -9.40
C ASP A 38 -12.59 0.75 -8.72
N PRO A 39 -13.42 1.80 -8.65
CA PRO A 39 -13.12 2.99 -7.86
C PRO A 39 -13.09 2.65 -6.37
N SER A 40 -11.97 2.92 -5.71
CA SER A 40 -11.84 2.83 -4.25
C SER A 40 -11.90 4.22 -3.60
N PRO A 41 -12.22 4.31 -2.29
CA PRO A 41 -12.14 5.55 -1.55
C PRO A 41 -10.73 6.17 -1.65
N PRO A 42 -10.61 7.50 -1.80
CA PRO A 42 -9.31 8.15 -1.93
C PRO A 42 -8.45 8.03 -0.67
N PHE A 43 -9.09 7.84 0.49
CA PHE A 43 -8.44 7.64 1.77
C PHE A 43 -9.19 6.62 2.61
N LEU A 44 -8.45 5.69 3.20
CA LEU A 44 -8.96 4.71 4.15
C LEU A 44 -8.10 4.72 5.41
N PHE A 45 -8.74 4.89 6.57
CA PHE A 45 -8.05 4.93 7.85
C PHE A 45 -8.38 3.69 8.70
N LEU A 46 -7.36 2.87 8.98
CA LEU A 46 -7.49 1.67 9.79
C LEU A 46 -6.98 1.93 11.21
N TYR A 47 -7.90 2.08 12.16
CA TYR A 47 -7.59 2.35 13.57
C TYR A 47 -7.86 1.16 14.48
N GLY A 48 -7.27 1.19 15.68
CA GLY A 48 -7.49 0.22 16.76
C GLY A 48 -6.23 0.00 17.61
N PRO A 49 -6.33 -0.77 18.71
CA PRO A 49 -5.22 -0.96 19.66
C PRO A 49 -3.95 -1.54 19.02
N GLU A 50 -2.78 -1.31 19.60
CA GLU A 50 -1.52 -1.91 19.16
C GLU A 50 -1.56 -3.43 19.13
N SER A 51 -0.68 -4.06 18.34
CA SER A 51 -0.55 -5.52 18.22
C SER A 51 -1.80 -6.26 17.73
N THR A 52 -2.88 -5.56 17.37
CA THR A 52 -4.10 -6.16 16.85
C THR A 52 -3.99 -6.63 15.40
N GLY A 53 -2.80 -6.70 14.78
CA GLY A 53 -2.64 -7.26 13.43
C GLY A 53 -3.33 -6.49 12.29
N LYS A 54 -3.72 -5.21 12.49
CA LYS A 54 -4.37 -4.36 11.46
C LYS A 54 -3.55 -4.29 10.17
N THR A 55 -2.24 -4.06 10.31
CA THR A 55 -1.29 -4.02 9.19
C THR A 55 -1.22 -5.37 8.48
N SER A 56 -1.26 -6.48 9.23
CA SER A 56 -1.20 -7.83 8.66
C SER A 56 -2.44 -8.09 7.82
N LEU A 57 -3.64 -7.80 8.36
CA LEU A 57 -4.91 -7.94 7.64
C LEU A 57 -4.94 -7.08 6.37
N ALA A 58 -4.55 -5.79 6.48
CA ALA A 58 -4.54 -4.88 5.34
C ALA A 58 -3.59 -5.34 4.24
N ARG A 59 -2.40 -5.84 4.61
CA ARG A 59 -1.42 -6.38 3.67
C ARG A 59 -1.94 -7.64 2.98
N THR A 60 -2.53 -8.57 3.73
CA THR A 60 -3.09 -9.80 3.15
C THR A 60 -4.22 -9.48 2.19
N VAL A 61 -5.11 -8.55 2.54
CA VAL A 61 -6.22 -8.14 1.67
C VAL A 61 -5.69 -7.48 0.40
N LEU A 62 -4.79 -6.51 0.51
CA LEU A 62 -4.22 -5.82 -0.65
C LEU A 62 -3.39 -6.74 -1.55
N ALA A 63 -2.68 -7.71 -0.97
CA ALA A 63 -1.95 -8.72 -1.75
C ALA A 63 -2.89 -9.65 -2.53
N GLY A 64 -4.13 -9.84 -2.07
CA GLY A 64 -5.13 -10.64 -2.75
C GLY A 64 -5.97 -9.86 -3.77
N THR A 65 -6.25 -8.58 -3.52
CA THR A 65 -7.09 -7.75 -4.40
C THR A 65 -6.30 -7.00 -5.46
N SER A 66 -5.00 -6.76 -5.26
CA SER A 66 -4.22 -5.89 -6.14
C SER A 66 -2.86 -6.50 -6.49
N PRO A 67 -2.35 -6.32 -7.73
CA PRO A 67 -1.00 -6.73 -8.07
C PRO A 67 0.04 -6.03 -7.19
N ALA A 68 1.14 -6.72 -6.89
CA ALA A 68 2.24 -6.15 -6.10
C ALA A 68 2.80 -4.84 -6.68
N THR A 69 2.74 -4.66 -8.01
CA THR A 69 3.18 -3.44 -8.71
C THR A 69 2.27 -2.22 -8.52
N SER A 70 1.08 -2.42 -7.94
CA SER A 70 0.08 -1.38 -7.68
C SER A 70 -0.04 -0.97 -6.21
N THR A 71 0.72 -1.60 -5.32
CA THR A 71 0.70 -1.27 -3.89
C THR A 71 2.09 -0.89 -3.38
N ALA A 72 2.21 0.29 -2.79
CA ALA A 72 3.43 0.76 -2.12
C ALA A 72 3.25 0.74 -0.60
N TYR A 73 4.14 0.04 0.11
CA TYR A 73 4.16 0.01 1.58
C TYR A 73 5.25 0.94 2.10
N VAL A 74 4.88 1.93 2.91
CA VAL A 74 5.84 2.85 3.53
C VAL A 74 5.77 2.79 5.04
N ASN A 75 6.93 2.75 5.70
CA ASN A 75 7.04 2.97 7.13
C ASN A 75 7.45 4.43 7.37
N CYS A 76 6.54 5.24 7.90
CA CYS A 76 6.78 6.66 8.15
C CYS A 76 7.71 6.90 9.36
N ILE A 77 7.84 5.94 10.28
CA ILE A 77 8.78 6.04 11.41
C ILE A 77 10.23 5.91 10.91
N GLU A 78 10.51 4.91 10.06
CA GLU A 78 11.84 4.70 9.48
C GLU A 78 12.25 5.83 8.52
N ARG A 79 11.28 6.40 7.80
CA ARG A 79 11.49 7.42 6.75
C ARG A 79 10.92 8.75 7.20
N TYR A 80 11.66 9.42 8.08
CA TYR A 80 11.23 10.64 8.76
C TYR A 80 11.23 11.91 7.89
N THR A 81 11.68 11.86 6.64
CA THR A 81 11.59 12.99 5.70
C THR A 81 10.62 12.70 4.56
N PRO A 82 9.81 13.69 4.12
CA PRO A 82 8.91 13.54 2.98
C PRO A 82 9.63 13.04 1.71
N ARG A 83 10.88 13.49 1.48
CA ARG A 83 11.72 13.04 0.38
C ARG A 83 11.95 11.52 0.40
N LEU A 84 12.35 10.97 1.54
CA LEU A 84 12.57 9.52 1.67
C LEU A 84 11.28 8.72 1.48
N ILE A 85 10.14 9.27 1.90
CA ILE A 85 8.82 8.66 1.68
C ILE A 85 8.49 8.64 0.18
N PHE A 86 8.60 9.79 -0.49
CA PHE A 86 8.29 9.93 -1.92
C PHE A 86 9.17 9.04 -2.79
N ASP A 87 10.48 9.09 -2.58
CA ASP A 87 11.40 8.30 -3.39
C ASP A 87 11.16 6.79 -3.19
N HIS A 88 10.83 6.37 -1.97
CA HIS A 88 10.53 4.98 -1.67
C HIS A 88 9.22 4.50 -2.32
N ILE A 89 8.20 5.35 -2.36
CA ILE A 89 6.94 5.06 -3.04
C ILE A 89 7.16 4.95 -4.56
N LEU A 90 7.92 5.87 -5.15
CA LEU A 90 8.25 5.84 -6.57
C LEU A 90 9.05 4.59 -6.95
N ALA A 91 10.04 4.22 -6.14
CA ALA A 91 10.82 3.01 -6.34
C ALA A 91 9.96 1.73 -6.37
N GLN A 92 8.96 1.64 -5.47
CA GLN A 92 8.04 0.50 -5.44
C GLN A 92 7.14 0.45 -6.67
N PHE A 93 6.60 1.59 -7.10
CA PHE A 93 5.75 1.64 -8.30
C PHE A 93 6.51 1.44 -9.61
N SER A 94 7.79 1.83 -9.66
CA SER A 94 8.64 1.63 -10.84
C SER A 94 9.37 0.27 -10.85
N GLY A 95 9.17 -0.57 -9.81
CA GLY A 95 9.91 -1.81 -9.62
C GLY A 95 11.43 -1.62 -9.44
N SER A 96 11.87 -0.39 -9.16
CA SER A 96 13.29 0.00 -9.03
C SER A 96 13.69 0.07 -7.55
N ASN A 97 13.32 -0.93 -6.74
CA ASN A 97 13.71 -0.95 -5.34
C ASN A 97 15.23 -1.02 -5.23
N PRO A 98 15.86 -0.19 -4.37
CA PRO A 98 17.30 -0.25 -4.16
C PRO A 98 17.68 -1.62 -3.61
N CYS A 99 18.43 -2.38 -4.42
CA CYS A 99 19.00 -3.66 -4.06
C CYS A 99 20.53 -3.58 -4.05
N TYR A 100 21.17 -4.61 -3.50
CA TYR A 100 22.63 -4.72 -3.48
C TYR A 100 23.25 -4.55 -4.87
N GLU A 101 22.62 -5.12 -5.90
CA GLU A 101 23.08 -5.04 -7.29
C GLU A 101 23.03 -3.62 -7.87
N THR A 102 22.14 -2.77 -7.34
CA THR A 102 22.02 -1.34 -7.71
C THR A 102 22.88 -0.41 -6.84
N GLY A 103 23.72 -0.96 -5.96
CA GLY A 103 24.58 -0.17 -5.05
C GLY A 103 23.79 0.68 -4.04
N PHE A 104 22.55 0.31 -3.74
CA PHE A 104 21.61 1.09 -2.91
C PHE A 104 21.32 2.51 -3.42
N PHE A 105 21.64 2.82 -4.67
CA PHE A 105 21.38 4.13 -5.23
C PHE A 105 19.88 4.34 -5.43
N ASN A 106 19.39 5.44 -4.87
CA ASN A 106 18.01 5.84 -5.06
C ASN A 106 17.86 6.49 -6.44
N ARG A 107 17.10 5.85 -7.33
CA ARG A 107 16.87 6.35 -8.70
C ARG A 107 16.09 7.68 -8.69
N PHE A 108 15.35 7.95 -7.62
CA PHE A 108 14.51 9.13 -7.47
C PHE A 108 15.08 10.07 -6.41
N GLN A 109 14.93 11.38 -6.64
CA GLN A 109 15.31 12.43 -5.70
C GLN A 109 14.26 13.54 -5.71
N CYS A 110 13.06 13.23 -5.23
CA CYS A 110 11.95 14.17 -5.17
C CYS A 110 12.13 15.13 -3.98
N ASN A 111 12.47 16.38 -4.26
CA ASN A 111 12.64 17.41 -3.24
C ASN A 111 11.33 18.15 -2.91
N SER A 112 10.29 17.96 -3.75
CA SER A 112 8.99 18.60 -3.61
C SER A 112 7.85 17.64 -3.92
N THR A 113 6.68 17.89 -3.33
CA THR A 113 5.44 17.17 -3.62
C THR A 113 5.06 17.28 -5.11
N GLN A 114 5.34 18.42 -5.76
CA GLN A 114 5.05 18.59 -7.19
C GLN A 114 5.91 17.66 -8.05
N GLU A 115 7.19 17.56 -7.71
CA GLU A 115 8.14 16.67 -8.39
C GLU A 115 7.76 15.20 -8.21
N PHE A 116 7.26 14.84 -7.04
CA PHE A 116 6.71 13.52 -6.80
C PHE A 116 5.51 13.22 -7.71
N VAL A 117 4.53 14.13 -7.82
CA VAL A 117 3.33 13.92 -8.65
C VAL A 117 3.69 13.82 -10.14
N THR A 118 4.57 14.69 -10.63
CA THR A 118 5.00 14.67 -12.04
C THR A 118 5.81 13.43 -12.37
N THR A 119 6.70 13.01 -11.47
CA THR A 119 7.50 11.78 -11.64
C THR A 119 6.61 10.54 -11.59
N LEU A 120 5.67 10.47 -10.64
CA LEU A 120 4.69 9.39 -10.56
C LEU A 120 3.87 9.27 -11.85
N ALA A 121 3.35 10.39 -12.36
CA ALA A 121 2.56 10.41 -13.59
C ALA A 121 3.35 10.01 -14.84
N ARG A 122 4.68 10.18 -14.83
CA ARG A 122 5.61 9.80 -15.89
C ARG A 122 6.00 8.33 -15.83
N GLU A 123 6.28 7.81 -14.64
CA GLU A 123 6.72 6.41 -14.46
C GLU A 123 5.56 5.41 -14.59
N ILE A 124 4.30 5.84 -14.35
CA ILE A 124 3.13 4.97 -14.54
C ILE A 124 2.85 4.78 -16.04
N PRO A 125 2.90 3.54 -16.57
CA PRO A 125 2.57 3.26 -17.96
C PRO A 125 1.12 3.66 -18.28
N ILE A 126 0.89 4.23 -19.47
CA ILE A 126 -0.45 4.68 -19.91
C ILE A 126 -1.46 3.53 -19.89
N ALA A 127 -1.02 2.31 -20.20
CA ALA A 127 -1.84 1.09 -20.17
C ALA A 127 -2.36 0.71 -18.77
N GLU A 128 -1.74 1.24 -17.71
CA GLU A 128 -2.10 0.95 -16.32
C GLU A 128 -2.75 2.14 -15.60
N ARG A 129 -3.13 3.21 -16.31
CA ARG A 129 -3.75 4.40 -15.69
C ARG A 129 -5.13 4.15 -15.09
N HIS A 130 -5.86 3.16 -15.61
CA HIS A 130 -7.18 2.81 -15.09
C HIS A 130 -7.15 1.99 -13.81
N ARG A 131 -5.97 1.50 -13.40
CA ARG A 131 -5.83 0.69 -12.20
C ARG A 131 -5.68 1.54 -10.96
N THR A 132 -6.44 1.19 -9.94
CA THR A 132 -6.31 1.78 -8.61
C THR A 132 -4.95 1.39 -8.02
N ARG A 133 -4.22 2.38 -7.50
CA ARG A 133 -2.94 2.19 -6.81
C ARG A 133 -3.09 2.55 -5.34
N TYR A 134 -2.51 1.73 -4.48
CA TYR A 134 -2.63 1.86 -3.04
C TYR A 134 -1.29 2.30 -2.43
N ILE A 135 -1.33 3.33 -1.58
CA ILE A 135 -0.21 3.70 -0.72
C ILE A 135 -0.61 3.34 0.71
N VAL A 136 0.11 2.40 1.30
CA VAL A 136 -0.11 1.93 2.66
C VAL A 136 0.98 2.51 3.54
N SER A 137 0.65 3.57 4.28
CA SER A 137 1.51 4.10 5.33
C SER A 137 1.29 3.33 6.63
N ARG A 138 2.38 2.80 7.17
CA ARG A 138 2.46 2.45 8.60
C ARG A 138 2.75 3.73 9.38
N ASP A 139 1.91 3.92 10.38
CA ASP A 139 1.92 4.94 11.44
C ASP A 139 1.06 6.18 11.28
N LEU A 140 -0.01 6.16 12.08
CA LEU A 140 -0.53 7.30 12.84
C LEU A 140 -0.35 7.06 14.36
N HIS A 141 0.71 6.34 14.78
CA HIS A 141 1.13 6.35 16.20
C HIS A 141 1.83 7.67 16.51
N PHE A 142 1.04 8.71 16.71
CA PHE A 142 1.42 9.85 17.55
C PHE A 142 0.48 9.89 18.76
N TRP A 143 0.51 8.81 19.55
CA TRP A 143 0.32 8.96 20.99
C TRP A 143 1.67 9.44 21.55
N TYR A 144 1.94 10.75 21.48
CA TYR A 144 2.64 11.37 22.60
C TYR A 144 1.67 11.14 23.80
N CYS A 145 1.85 10.27 24.80
CA CYS A 145 3.05 9.68 25.40
C CYS A 145 4.28 10.59 25.41
N LEU A 146 4.01 11.88 25.62
CA LEU A 146 4.80 12.72 26.52
C LEU A 146 3.93 12.90 27.77
N GLN A 147 3.73 11.79 28.49
CA GLN A 147 3.57 11.87 29.94
C GLN A 147 4.99 12.03 30.49
N SER A 148 5.38 13.27 30.72
CA SER A 148 6.23 13.67 31.83
C SER A 148 5.79 15.05 32.29
#